data_AF-A0A2D4GVF7-F1
#
_entry.id   AF-A0A2D4GVF7-F1
#
_cell.length_a   1.000
_cell.length_b   1.000
_cell.length_c   1.000
_cell.angle_alpha   90.00
_cell.angle_beta   90.00
_cell.angle_gamma   90.00
#
_symmetry.space_group_name_H-M   'P 1'
#
loop_
_entity.id
_entity.type
_entity.pdbx_description
1 polymer ?
#
loop_
_entity_poly.entity_id
_entity_poly.type
_entity_poly.pdbx_seq_one_letter_code
_entity_poly.pdbx_strand_id
1 'polypeptide(L)'
;DKETATRILEAQIVTGGIVDFKRGKKMSVTLASNLGLIHKSTQENLKKLEKASKGKYAEDTTKEKLIALQAEIGGISDPHTKEPLTIIQAVKKGHLSEEKAFSLLTKQIANGGILHHKTGMRLCVEDAMEHELIDENLYQDLKKAEDICLHHSICPEMNKIVALPQAISLGLISSDFQRKVQEIQASTGSIFDPGFGQKITLTEAVKKGLISKPVMGQAVIASEMKEAILYPG
;
A
#
# COMPACT_ATOMS: atom_id res chain seq x y z
N ASP A 1 -11.63 -6.75 15.66
CA ASP A 1 -11.22 -7.53 14.48
C ASP A 1 -9.76 -7.98 14.65
N LYS A 2 -9.47 -9.28 14.45
CA LYS A 2 -8.18 -9.92 14.78
C LYS A 2 -7.04 -9.46 13.86
N GLU A 3 -7.39 -9.03 12.67
CA GLU A 3 -6.46 -8.71 11.60
C GLU A 3 -6.04 -7.25 11.63
N THR A 4 -6.98 -6.35 11.89
CA THR A 4 -6.65 -4.96 12.25
C THR A 4 -5.65 -4.94 13.40
N ALA A 5 -5.81 -5.84 14.38
CA ALA A 5 -4.84 -6.00 15.46
C ALA A 5 -3.47 -6.49 14.95
N THR A 6 -3.41 -7.46 14.04
CA THR A 6 -2.14 -7.91 13.43
C THR A 6 -1.41 -6.78 12.70
N ARG A 7 -2.12 -5.99 11.89
CA ARG A 7 -1.55 -4.83 11.18
C ARG A 7 -0.95 -3.79 12.12
N ILE A 8 -1.65 -3.49 13.21
CA ILE A 8 -1.14 -2.58 14.24
C ILE A 8 0.14 -3.13 14.86
N LEU A 9 0.20 -4.44 15.16
CA LEU A 9 1.40 -5.07 15.70
C LEU A 9 2.57 -5.04 14.71
N GLU A 10 2.32 -5.29 13.42
CA GLU A 10 3.33 -5.20 12.37
C GLU A 10 3.90 -3.78 12.24
N ALA A 11 3.03 -2.76 12.19
CA ALA A 11 3.45 -1.35 12.18
C ALA A 11 4.26 -0.98 13.43
N GLN A 12 3.88 -1.48 14.61
CA GLN A 12 4.66 -1.28 15.85
C GLN A 12 6.05 -1.92 15.78
N ILE A 13 6.17 -3.13 15.23
CA ILE A 13 7.46 -3.80 15.06
C ILE A 13 8.36 -3.02 14.11
N VAL A 14 7.79 -2.55 12.99
CA VAL A 14 8.52 -1.76 11.99
C VAL A 14 9.05 -0.45 12.58
N THR A 15 8.28 0.17 13.49
CA THR A 15 8.68 1.39 14.21
C THR A 15 9.51 1.14 15.46
N GLY A 16 9.92 -0.10 15.75
CA GLY A 16 10.92 -0.41 16.79
C GLY A 16 10.45 -1.29 17.95
N GLY A 17 9.26 -1.91 17.89
CA GLY A 17 8.83 -2.95 18.84
C GLY A 17 7.39 -2.80 19.32
N ILE A 18 6.86 -3.87 19.94
CA ILE A 18 5.48 -3.94 20.44
C ILE A 18 5.32 -2.99 21.62
N VAL A 19 4.28 -2.16 21.62
CA VAL A 19 4.04 -1.17 22.70
C VAL A 19 3.23 -1.82 23.84
N ASP A 20 3.78 -1.79 25.05
CA ASP A 20 3.03 -2.13 26.27
C ASP A 20 2.36 -0.87 26.83
N PHE A 21 1.03 -0.78 26.69
CA PHE A 21 0.23 0.36 27.15
C PHE A 21 0.26 0.56 28.67
N LYS A 22 0.52 -0.48 29.47
CA LYS A 22 0.59 -0.35 30.94
C LYS A 22 1.90 0.28 31.40
N ARG A 23 2.97 0.09 30.63
CA ARG A 23 4.34 0.51 30.98
C ARG A 23 4.88 1.64 30.11
N GLY A 24 4.20 1.97 29.00
CA GLY A 24 4.65 2.95 28.02
C GLY A 24 5.97 2.59 27.33
N LYS A 25 6.38 1.31 27.36
CA LYS A 25 7.67 0.86 26.81
C LYS A 25 7.47 -0.08 25.63
N LYS A 26 8.36 0.03 24.64
CA LYS A 26 8.48 -0.95 23.55
C LYS A 26 9.15 -2.21 24.07
N MET A 27 8.69 -3.37 23.62
CA MET A 27 9.22 -4.68 23.99
C MET A 27 9.33 -5.62 22.79
N SER A 28 10.10 -6.70 22.97
CA SER A 28 10.29 -7.71 21.94
C SER A 28 9.04 -8.55 21.72
N VAL A 29 8.93 -9.14 20.53
CA VAL A 29 7.81 -10.04 20.18
C VAL A 29 7.74 -11.23 21.13
N THR A 30 8.90 -11.76 21.55
CA THR A 30 8.97 -12.86 22.54
C THR A 30 8.38 -12.46 23.88
N LEU A 31 8.74 -11.27 24.40
CA LEU A 31 8.23 -10.81 25.69
C LEU A 31 6.74 -10.49 25.63
N ALA A 32 6.28 -9.84 24.55
CA ALA A 32 4.87 -9.57 24.31
C ALA A 32 4.04 -10.86 24.28
N SER A 33 4.57 -11.94 23.67
CA SER A 33 3.90 -13.24 23.65
C SER A 33 3.81 -13.88 25.02
N ASN A 34 4.89 -13.82 25.80
CA ASN A 34 4.91 -14.37 27.16
C ASN A 34 3.94 -13.62 28.09
N LEU A 35 3.67 -12.34 27.83
CA LEU A 35 2.70 -11.53 28.56
C LEU A 35 1.26 -11.67 28.04
N GLY A 36 1.03 -12.52 27.04
CA GLY A 36 -0.30 -12.72 26.46
C GLY A 36 -0.81 -11.55 25.60
N LEU A 37 0.06 -10.60 25.25
CA LEU A 37 -0.29 -9.44 24.42
C LEU A 37 -0.44 -9.80 22.92
N ILE A 38 0.15 -10.92 22.51
CA ILE A 38 0.05 -11.43 21.14
C ILE A 38 -0.27 -12.92 21.13
N HIS A 39 -1.07 -13.35 20.16
CA HIS A 39 -1.39 -14.76 19.96
C HIS A 39 -0.16 -15.56 19.52
N LYS A 40 -0.02 -16.80 20.02
CA LYS A 40 1.07 -17.70 19.64
C LYS A 40 1.11 -17.98 18.13
N SER A 41 -0.05 -17.98 17.46
CA SER A 41 -0.15 -18.21 16.02
C SER A 41 0.51 -17.12 15.16
N THR A 42 0.59 -15.87 15.65
CA THR A 42 1.21 -14.76 14.93
C THR A 42 2.66 -14.51 15.37
N GLN A 43 3.08 -15.08 16.50
CA GLN A 43 4.40 -14.87 17.10
C GLN A 43 5.56 -15.18 16.15
N GLU A 44 5.47 -16.24 15.35
CA GLU A 44 6.57 -16.65 14.47
C GLU A 44 6.81 -15.63 13.35
N ASN A 45 5.75 -15.21 12.66
CA ASN A 45 5.81 -14.20 11.59
C ASN A 45 6.31 -12.85 12.14
N LEU A 46 5.80 -12.43 13.30
CA LEU A 46 6.22 -11.20 13.96
C LEU A 46 7.70 -11.26 14.40
N LYS A 47 8.20 -12.42 14.85
CA LYS A 47 9.63 -12.61 15.16
C LYS A 47 10.51 -12.49 13.91
N LYS A 48 10.08 -13.04 12.78
CA LYS A 48 10.82 -12.90 11.50
C LYS A 48 10.90 -11.43 11.10
N LEU A 49 9.78 -10.70 11.18
CA LEU A 49 9.71 -9.26 10.90
C LEU A 49 10.59 -8.43 11.86
N GLU A 50 10.57 -8.73 13.17
CA GLU A 50 11.42 -8.06 14.16
C GLU A 50 12.91 -8.27 13.90
N LYS A 51 13.31 -9.48 13.47
CA LYS A 51 14.70 -9.76 13.08
C LYS A 51 15.10 -8.95 11.84
N ALA A 52 14.22 -8.88 10.84
CA ALA A 52 14.45 -8.13 9.63
C ALA A 52 14.62 -6.63 9.91
N SER A 53 13.74 -6.03 10.74
CA SER A 53 13.85 -4.59 11.06
C SER A 53 15.14 -4.25 11.83
N LYS A 54 15.63 -5.19 12.63
CA LYS A 54 16.93 -5.10 13.33
C LYS A 54 18.15 -5.34 12.42
N GLY A 55 17.96 -5.52 11.11
CA GLY A 55 19.04 -5.74 10.14
C GLY A 55 19.69 -7.12 10.21
N LYS A 56 19.02 -8.11 10.82
CA LYS A 56 19.51 -9.49 10.84
C LYS A 56 19.09 -10.21 9.55
N TYR A 57 19.75 -11.33 9.23
CA TYR A 57 19.38 -12.16 8.10
C TYR A 57 17.89 -12.52 8.15
N ALA A 58 17.20 -12.24 7.04
CA ALA A 58 15.79 -12.52 6.82
C ALA A 58 15.62 -13.03 5.39
N GLU A 59 14.60 -13.87 5.20
CA GLU A 59 14.15 -14.30 3.88
C GLU A 59 13.74 -13.07 3.04
N ASP A 60 13.91 -13.13 1.72
CA ASP A 60 13.61 -11.99 0.84
C ASP A 60 12.14 -11.57 0.91
N THR A 61 11.22 -12.52 1.06
CA THR A 61 9.78 -12.25 1.31
C THR A 61 9.54 -11.41 2.56
N THR A 62 10.33 -11.64 3.62
CA THR A 62 10.21 -10.88 4.87
C THR A 62 10.81 -9.48 4.74
N LYS A 63 11.91 -9.33 3.99
CA LYS A 63 12.49 -8.02 3.69
C LYS A 63 11.54 -7.18 2.84
N GLU A 64 10.91 -7.79 1.85
CA GLU A 64 9.93 -7.13 1.00
C GLU A 64 8.70 -6.70 1.79
N LYS A 65 8.17 -7.56 2.67
CA LYS A 65 7.07 -7.19 3.57
C LYS A 65 7.47 -6.02 4.49
N LEU A 66 8.69 -6.04 5.02
CA LEU A 66 9.22 -4.94 5.84
C LEU A 66 9.25 -3.62 5.05
N ILE A 67 9.79 -3.64 3.84
CA ILE A 67 9.90 -2.45 2.97
C ILE A 67 8.51 -1.91 2.61
N ALA A 68 7.56 -2.80 2.27
CA ALA A 68 6.18 -2.41 1.97
C ALA A 68 5.51 -1.73 3.17
N LEU A 69 5.63 -2.33 4.36
CA LEU A 69 5.11 -1.74 5.60
C LEU A 69 5.76 -0.39 5.89
N GLN A 70 7.09 -0.29 5.77
CA GLN A 70 7.82 0.98 5.97
C GLN A 70 7.37 2.09 5.00
N ALA A 71 7.12 1.73 3.74
CA ALA A 71 6.62 2.65 2.74
C ALA A 71 5.22 3.19 3.08
N GLU A 72 4.38 2.42 3.78
CA GLU A 72 3.04 2.85 4.20
C GLU A 72 3.06 3.85 5.36
N ILE A 73 4.05 3.78 6.25
CA ILE A 73 4.19 4.63 7.46
C ILE A 73 5.13 5.83 7.31
N GLY A 74 5.70 6.04 6.12
CA GLY A 74 6.40 7.29 5.82
C GLY A 74 7.91 7.20 5.68
N GLY A 75 8.45 6.07 5.22
CA GLY A 75 9.82 6.01 4.68
C GLY A 75 10.48 4.65 4.84
N ILE A 76 11.15 4.19 3.79
CA ILE A 76 11.90 2.93 3.80
C ILE A 76 13.20 3.16 4.57
N SER A 77 13.55 2.31 5.53
CA SER A 77 14.84 2.46 6.23
C SER A 77 15.93 1.74 5.46
N ASP A 78 17.04 2.44 5.19
CA ASP A 78 18.23 1.82 4.62
C ASP A 78 18.73 0.70 5.57
N PRO A 79 18.89 -0.55 5.09
CA PRO A 79 19.33 -1.66 5.94
C PRO A 79 20.70 -1.41 6.60
N HIS A 80 21.58 -0.68 5.94
CA HIS A 80 22.97 -0.43 6.34
C HIS A 80 23.13 0.88 7.10
N THR A 81 22.63 2.00 6.57
CA THR A 81 22.83 3.32 7.18
C THR A 81 21.76 3.70 8.19
N LYS A 82 20.62 2.98 8.20
CA LYS A 82 19.40 3.31 8.97
C LYS A 82 18.79 4.66 8.63
N GLU A 83 19.24 5.30 7.56
CA GLU A 83 18.66 6.54 7.08
C GLU A 83 17.32 6.30 6.36
N PRO A 84 16.37 7.24 6.43
CA PRO A 84 15.13 7.15 5.68
C PRO A 84 15.38 7.37 4.19
N LEU A 85 14.84 6.48 3.38
CA LEU A 85 14.85 6.48 1.92
C LEU A 85 13.44 6.72 1.38
N THR A 86 13.36 7.46 0.27
CA THR A 86 12.16 7.46 -0.58
C THR A 86 11.99 6.11 -1.29
N ILE A 87 10.80 5.85 -1.82
CA ILE A 87 10.54 4.65 -2.63
C ILE A 87 11.49 4.60 -3.83
N ILE A 88 11.74 5.72 -4.50
CA ILE A 88 12.69 5.79 -5.64
C ILE A 88 14.13 5.56 -5.20
N GLN A 89 14.55 6.10 -4.06
CA GLN A 89 15.89 5.84 -3.54
C GLN A 89 16.09 4.35 -3.23
N ALA A 90 15.05 3.67 -2.72
CA ALA A 90 15.08 2.23 -2.52
C ALA A 90 15.18 1.45 -3.85
N VAL A 91 14.53 1.92 -4.92
CA VAL A 91 14.69 1.35 -6.28
C VAL A 91 16.12 1.54 -6.79
N LYS A 92 16.66 2.76 -6.72
CA LYS A 92 18.03 3.08 -7.19
C LYS A 92 19.10 2.29 -6.44
N LYS A 93 18.88 1.96 -5.17
CA LYS A 93 19.78 1.11 -4.36
C LYS A 93 19.54 -0.39 -4.55
N GLY A 94 18.58 -0.80 -5.39
CA GLY A 94 18.27 -2.19 -5.68
C GLY A 94 17.51 -2.91 -4.56
N HIS A 95 16.94 -2.18 -3.59
CA HIS A 95 16.13 -2.76 -2.52
C HIS A 95 14.69 -3.06 -2.97
N LEU A 96 14.23 -2.44 -4.06
CA LEU A 96 12.88 -2.57 -4.59
C LEU A 96 12.91 -2.60 -6.12
N SER A 97 12.05 -3.42 -6.74
CA SER A 97 11.84 -3.36 -8.20
C SER A 97 10.91 -2.20 -8.56
N GLU A 98 11.03 -1.68 -9.79
CA GLU A 98 10.14 -0.62 -10.31
C GLU A 98 8.66 -1.03 -10.25
N GLU A 99 8.35 -2.29 -10.56
CA GLU A 99 6.97 -2.81 -10.46
C GLU A 99 6.40 -2.69 -9.04
N LYS A 100 7.20 -3.03 -8.02
CA LYS A 100 6.78 -2.90 -6.62
C LYS A 100 6.71 -1.45 -6.19
N ALA A 101 7.63 -0.59 -6.66
CA ALA A 101 7.57 0.84 -6.42
C ALA A 101 6.28 1.44 -6.97
N PHE A 102 5.93 1.13 -8.22
CA PHE A 102 4.67 1.52 -8.83
C PHE A 102 3.46 1.04 -8.00
N SER A 103 3.47 -0.23 -7.58
CA SER A 103 2.40 -0.78 -6.73
C SER A 103 2.25 -0.02 -5.40
N LEU A 104 3.35 0.24 -4.70
CA LEU A 104 3.34 0.96 -3.41
C LEU A 104 2.87 2.41 -3.56
N LEU A 105 3.38 3.12 -4.57
CA LEU A 105 2.98 4.50 -4.84
C LEU A 105 1.51 4.58 -5.27
N THR A 106 1.04 3.65 -6.11
CA THR A 106 -0.39 3.56 -6.48
C THR A 106 -1.30 3.31 -5.28
N LYS A 107 -0.88 2.48 -4.32
CA LYS A 107 -1.62 2.34 -3.04
C LYS A 107 -1.67 3.68 -2.29
N GLN A 108 -0.54 4.38 -2.17
CA GLN A 108 -0.53 5.68 -1.50
C GLN A 108 -1.47 6.70 -2.17
N ILE A 109 -1.46 6.75 -3.50
CA ILE A 109 -2.40 7.56 -4.31
C ILE A 109 -3.86 7.17 -3.99
N ALA A 110 -4.20 5.89 -3.99
CA ALA A 110 -5.53 5.40 -3.62
C ALA A 110 -5.93 5.74 -2.16
N ASN A 111 -4.94 5.95 -1.29
CA ASN A 111 -5.09 6.43 0.09
C ASN A 111 -5.04 7.96 0.23
N GLY A 112 -5.08 8.71 -0.88
CA GLY A 112 -5.18 10.17 -0.88
C GLY A 112 -3.88 10.92 -1.18
N GLY A 113 -2.92 10.30 -1.84
CA GLY A 113 -1.70 10.94 -2.34
C GLY A 113 -0.40 10.33 -1.81
N ILE A 114 0.71 10.69 -2.47
CA ILE A 114 2.05 10.17 -2.18
C ILE A 114 2.59 10.80 -0.89
N LEU A 115 3.09 9.96 0.02
CA LEU A 115 3.49 10.39 1.36
C LEU A 115 4.91 10.96 1.36
N HIS A 116 5.04 12.23 1.71
CA HIS A 116 6.33 12.89 1.91
C HIS A 116 6.93 12.52 3.28
N HIS A 117 7.93 11.64 3.29
CA HIS A 117 8.53 11.07 4.50
C HIS A 117 9.02 12.10 5.55
N LYS A 118 9.54 13.27 5.15
CA LYS A 118 10.03 14.28 6.12
C LYS A 118 8.93 15.14 6.77
N THR A 119 7.83 15.40 6.07
CA THR A 119 6.78 16.35 6.50
C THR A 119 5.50 15.63 6.94
N GLY A 120 5.31 14.37 6.52
CA GLY A 120 4.09 13.60 6.73
C GLY A 120 2.92 14.04 5.83
N MET A 121 3.13 15.00 4.93
CA MET A 121 2.10 15.47 4.01
C MET A 121 1.88 14.47 2.88
N ARG A 122 0.64 14.38 2.39
CA ARG A 122 0.31 13.67 1.16
C ARG A 122 0.25 14.66 0.00
N LEU A 123 0.97 14.34 -1.07
CA LEU A 123 1.15 15.17 -2.25
C LEU A 123 0.47 14.50 -3.45
N CYS A 124 0.00 15.31 -4.42
CA CYS A 124 -0.37 14.77 -5.73
C CYS A 124 0.88 14.30 -6.49
N VAL A 125 0.68 13.62 -7.61
CA VAL A 125 1.78 13.10 -8.44
C VAL A 125 2.68 14.23 -8.93
N GLU A 126 2.12 15.38 -9.34
CA GLU A 126 2.90 16.56 -9.75
C GLU A 126 3.82 17.06 -8.63
N ASP A 127 3.25 17.39 -7.47
CA ASP A 127 4.02 17.91 -6.33
C ASP A 127 5.06 16.87 -5.86
N ALA A 128 4.73 15.59 -5.89
CA ALA A 128 5.66 14.52 -5.54
C ALA A 128 6.87 14.46 -6.49
N MET A 129 6.70 14.83 -7.76
CA MET A 129 7.80 14.94 -8.73
C MET A 129 8.71 16.14 -8.39
N GLU A 130 8.12 17.30 -8.07
CA GLU A 130 8.87 18.51 -7.68
C GLU A 130 9.68 18.29 -6.39
N HIS A 131 9.19 17.44 -5.49
CA HIS A 131 9.86 17.06 -4.25
C HIS A 131 10.79 15.83 -4.38
N GLU A 132 11.06 15.35 -5.60
CA GLU A 132 11.93 14.20 -5.88
C GLU A 132 11.51 12.90 -5.17
N LEU A 133 10.21 12.76 -4.85
CA LEU A 133 9.65 11.55 -4.24
C LEU A 133 9.38 10.47 -5.29
N ILE A 134 9.21 10.87 -6.54
CA ILE A 134 9.05 10.03 -7.74
C ILE A 134 10.06 10.43 -8.82
N ASP A 135 10.22 9.60 -9.84
CA ASP A 135 11.07 9.88 -11.00
C ASP A 135 10.25 9.95 -12.30
N GLU A 136 10.90 10.44 -13.36
CA GLU A 136 10.28 10.60 -14.68
C GLU A 136 9.84 9.25 -15.28
N ASN A 137 10.54 8.17 -14.91
CA ASN A 137 10.23 6.80 -15.35
C ASN A 137 8.83 6.37 -14.87
N LEU A 138 8.46 6.67 -13.64
CA LEU A 138 7.17 6.30 -13.07
C LEU A 138 6.09 7.39 -13.20
N TYR A 139 6.48 8.63 -13.49
CA TYR A 139 5.58 9.79 -13.50
C TYR A 139 4.32 9.56 -14.35
N GLN A 140 4.48 9.16 -15.61
CA GLN A 140 3.34 9.03 -16.55
C GLN A 140 2.34 7.94 -16.11
N ASP A 141 2.85 6.82 -15.62
CA ASP A 141 2.00 5.74 -15.13
C ASP A 141 1.32 6.11 -13.81
N LEU A 142 2.04 6.77 -12.90
CA LEU A 142 1.47 7.24 -11.64
C LEU A 142 0.41 8.32 -11.88
N LYS A 143 0.61 9.19 -12.88
CA LYS A 143 -0.38 10.22 -13.21
C LYS A 143 -1.68 9.61 -13.71
N LYS A 144 -1.59 8.62 -14.62
CA LYS A 144 -2.77 7.85 -15.05
C LYS A 144 -3.42 7.11 -13.88
N ALA A 145 -2.63 6.57 -12.95
CA ALA A 145 -3.16 5.90 -11.77
C ALA A 145 -3.89 6.88 -10.83
N GLU A 146 -3.38 8.10 -10.66
CA GLU A 146 -4.03 9.18 -9.93
C GLU A 146 -5.34 9.60 -10.61
N ASP A 147 -5.35 9.79 -11.93
CA ASP A 147 -6.56 10.09 -12.70
C ASP A 147 -7.65 9.02 -12.51
N ILE A 148 -7.26 7.74 -12.49
CA ILE A 148 -8.19 6.63 -12.19
C ILE A 148 -8.75 6.74 -10.76
N CYS A 149 -7.90 7.05 -9.78
CA CYS A 149 -8.32 7.20 -8.38
C CYS A 149 -9.22 8.44 -8.17
N LEU A 150 -8.96 9.53 -8.90
CA LEU A 150 -9.70 10.79 -8.85
C LEU A 150 -10.92 10.80 -9.78
N HIS A 151 -11.12 9.74 -10.57
CA HIS A 151 -12.24 9.54 -11.47
C HIS A 151 -12.33 10.53 -12.65
N HIS A 152 -11.25 11.23 -12.96
CA HIS A 152 -11.18 12.17 -14.06
C HIS A 152 -9.76 12.24 -14.62
N SER A 153 -9.63 12.66 -15.87
CA SER A 153 -8.33 12.88 -16.53
C SER A 153 -8.39 14.16 -17.35
N ILE A 154 -7.23 14.77 -17.60
CA ILE A 154 -7.14 15.95 -18.46
C ILE A 154 -6.89 15.47 -19.89
N CYS A 155 -7.82 15.77 -20.80
CA CYS A 155 -7.63 15.48 -22.22
C CYS A 155 -6.61 16.49 -22.80
N PRO A 156 -5.44 16.05 -23.31
CA PRO A 156 -4.42 16.97 -23.80
C PRO A 156 -4.88 17.80 -25.01
N GLU A 157 -5.72 17.22 -25.88
CA GLU A 157 -6.19 17.87 -27.10
C GLU A 157 -7.19 19.00 -26.83
N MET A 158 -8.04 18.82 -25.80
CA MET A 158 -9.09 19.78 -25.45
C MET A 158 -8.72 20.70 -24.29
N ASN A 159 -7.59 20.43 -23.62
CA ASN A 159 -7.21 21.03 -22.34
C ASN A 159 -8.38 21.08 -21.34
N LYS A 160 -9.14 19.99 -21.26
CA LYS A 160 -10.39 19.89 -20.49
C LYS A 160 -10.40 18.62 -19.64
N ILE A 161 -10.92 18.75 -18.43
CA ILE A 161 -11.21 17.62 -17.55
C ILE A 161 -12.34 16.78 -18.16
N VAL A 162 -12.06 15.50 -18.40
CA VAL A 162 -13.00 14.48 -18.86
C VAL A 162 -13.18 13.42 -17.78
N ALA A 163 -14.39 12.85 -17.69
CA ALA A 163 -14.65 11.75 -16.77
C ALA A 163 -13.89 10.48 -17.19
N LEU A 164 -13.58 9.61 -16.23
CA LEU A 164 -12.82 8.38 -16.50
C LEU A 164 -13.39 7.52 -17.66
N PRO A 165 -14.71 7.28 -17.79
CA PRO A 165 -15.25 6.52 -18.94
C PRO A 165 -14.93 7.17 -20.30
N GLN A 166 -14.92 8.50 -20.35
CA GLN A 166 -14.57 9.24 -21.55
C GLN A 166 -13.06 9.18 -21.82
N ALA A 167 -12.22 9.26 -20.79
CA ALA A 167 -10.78 9.09 -20.91
C ALA A 167 -10.40 7.72 -21.50
N ILE A 168 -11.11 6.66 -21.10
CA ILE A 168 -10.92 5.30 -21.64
C ILE A 168 -11.38 5.24 -23.10
N SER A 169 -12.55 5.81 -23.41
CA SER A 169 -13.07 5.85 -24.78
C SER A 169 -12.17 6.64 -25.74
N LEU A 170 -11.45 7.65 -25.23
CA LEU A 170 -10.47 8.44 -25.98
C LEU A 170 -9.09 7.76 -26.05
N GLY A 171 -8.91 6.59 -25.42
CA GLY A 171 -7.63 5.87 -25.40
C GLY A 171 -6.54 6.51 -24.53
N LEU A 172 -6.86 7.50 -23.70
CA LEU A 172 -5.92 8.12 -22.76
C LEU A 172 -5.45 7.12 -21.69
N ILE A 173 -6.36 6.22 -21.30
CA ILE A 173 -6.13 5.15 -20.33
C ILE A 173 -6.62 3.84 -20.95
N SER A 174 -5.77 2.83 -21.01
CA SER A 174 -6.18 1.50 -21.48
C SER A 174 -6.96 0.75 -20.41
N SER A 175 -7.91 -0.09 -20.84
CA SER A 175 -8.69 -0.93 -19.93
C SER A 175 -7.82 -1.87 -19.09
N ASP A 176 -6.70 -2.33 -19.64
CA ASP A 176 -5.75 -3.18 -18.91
C ASP A 176 -5.01 -2.40 -17.82
N PHE A 177 -4.64 -1.15 -18.08
CA PHE A 177 -4.03 -0.28 -17.08
C PHE A 177 -5.03 0.07 -15.97
N GLN A 178 -6.28 0.35 -16.33
CA GLN A 178 -7.36 0.56 -15.36
C GLN A 178 -7.52 -0.67 -14.45
N ARG A 179 -7.56 -1.87 -15.02
CA ARG A 179 -7.67 -3.11 -14.24
C ARG A 179 -6.49 -3.27 -13.29
N LYS A 180 -5.26 -3.03 -13.75
CA LYS A 180 -4.04 -3.08 -12.93
C LYS A 180 -4.15 -2.14 -11.71
N VAL A 181 -4.62 -0.91 -11.91
CA VAL A 181 -4.81 0.05 -10.82
C VAL A 181 -5.93 -0.40 -9.87
N GLN A 182 -7.04 -0.94 -10.39
CA GLN A 182 -8.13 -1.48 -9.57
C GLN A 182 -7.70 -2.69 -8.74
N GLU A 183 -6.84 -3.56 -9.26
CA GLU A 183 -6.25 -4.68 -8.51
C GLU A 183 -5.39 -4.18 -7.34
N ILE A 184 -4.60 -3.11 -7.56
CA ILE A 184 -3.80 -2.48 -6.51
C ILE A 184 -4.71 -1.81 -5.47
N GLN A 185 -5.73 -1.06 -5.90
CA GLN A 185 -6.74 -0.48 -5.01
C GLN A 185 -7.42 -1.57 -4.17
N ALA A 186 -7.76 -2.71 -4.79
CA ALA A 186 -8.39 -3.83 -4.08
C ALA A 186 -7.56 -4.28 -2.87
N SER A 187 -6.23 -4.30 -3.00
CA SER A 187 -5.32 -4.65 -1.90
C SER A 187 -5.36 -3.66 -0.71
N THR A 188 -5.92 -2.46 -0.90
CA THR A 188 -6.20 -1.50 0.18
C THR A 188 -7.54 -1.75 0.89
N GLY A 189 -8.33 -2.73 0.42
CA GLY A 189 -9.62 -3.15 0.99
C GLY A 189 -10.85 -2.61 0.25
N SER A 190 -10.67 -1.89 -0.87
CA SER A 190 -11.74 -1.12 -1.51
C SER A 190 -11.32 -0.60 -2.88
N ILE A 191 -12.28 -0.34 -3.76
CA ILE A 191 -12.03 0.10 -5.15
C ILE A 191 -12.92 1.31 -5.45
N PHE A 192 -12.47 2.20 -6.33
CA PHE A 192 -13.33 3.27 -6.83
C PHE A 192 -14.24 2.78 -7.95
N ASP A 193 -15.54 3.04 -7.81
CA ASP A 193 -16.54 2.72 -8.83
C ASP A 193 -16.37 3.66 -10.03
N PRO A 194 -16.06 3.14 -11.24
CA PRO A 194 -15.87 3.96 -12.44
C PRO A 194 -17.16 4.55 -13.01
N GLY A 195 -18.34 4.27 -12.45
CA GLY A 195 -19.59 4.93 -12.84
C GLY A 195 -19.93 6.16 -11.99
N PHE A 196 -19.54 6.15 -10.72
CA PHE A 196 -20.05 7.11 -9.72
C PHE A 196 -18.94 7.80 -8.91
N GLY A 197 -17.68 7.42 -9.09
CA GLY A 197 -16.55 7.96 -8.31
C GLY A 197 -16.60 7.63 -6.82
N GLN A 198 -17.44 6.68 -6.40
CA GLN A 198 -17.57 6.27 -5.00
C GLN A 198 -16.67 5.09 -4.68
N LYS A 199 -16.07 5.11 -3.49
CA LYS A 199 -15.33 3.98 -2.93
C LYS A 199 -16.31 2.86 -2.52
N ILE A 200 -16.19 1.70 -3.14
CA ILE A 200 -17.02 0.51 -2.90
C ILE A 200 -16.21 -0.63 -2.27
N THR A 201 -16.90 -1.56 -1.61
CA THR A 201 -16.28 -2.75 -1.01
C THR A 201 -15.86 -3.76 -2.08
N LEU A 202 -14.93 -4.66 -1.74
CA LEU A 202 -14.49 -5.71 -2.67
C LEU A 202 -15.65 -6.62 -3.11
N THR A 203 -16.57 -6.93 -2.19
CA THR A 203 -17.75 -7.75 -2.49
C THR A 203 -18.66 -7.09 -3.52
N GLU A 204 -18.88 -5.79 -3.40
CA GLU A 204 -19.68 -5.03 -4.36
C GLU A 204 -18.97 -4.90 -5.71
N ALA A 205 -17.65 -4.68 -5.69
CA ALA A 205 -16.84 -4.62 -6.90
C ALA A 205 -16.87 -5.93 -7.71
N VAL A 206 -16.91 -7.09 -7.04
CA VAL A 206 -17.10 -8.40 -7.71
C VAL A 206 -18.50 -8.53 -8.31
N LYS A 207 -19.55 -8.10 -7.60
CA LYS A 207 -20.93 -8.13 -8.11
C LYS A 207 -21.08 -7.28 -9.36
N LYS A 208 -20.40 -6.13 -9.41
CA LYS A 208 -20.37 -5.22 -10.57
C LYS A 208 -19.39 -5.67 -11.67
N GLY A 209 -18.66 -6.76 -11.49
CA GLY A 209 -17.70 -7.28 -12.46
C GLY A 209 -16.43 -6.43 -12.64
N LEU A 210 -16.14 -5.52 -11.70
CA LEU A 210 -14.96 -4.65 -11.75
C LEU A 210 -13.67 -5.40 -11.41
N ILE A 211 -13.77 -6.42 -10.53
CA ILE A 211 -12.68 -7.34 -10.21
C ILE A 211 -13.16 -8.78 -10.22
N SER A 212 -12.23 -9.70 -10.50
CA SER A 212 -12.50 -11.13 -10.48
C SER A 212 -12.48 -11.71 -9.05
N LYS A 213 -13.14 -12.86 -8.83
CA LYS A 213 -13.07 -13.57 -7.53
C LYS A 213 -11.64 -13.93 -7.13
N PRO A 214 -10.74 -14.38 -8.03
CA PRO A 214 -9.33 -14.59 -7.69
C PRO A 214 -8.63 -13.32 -7.20
N VAL A 215 -8.85 -12.19 -7.88
CA VAL A 215 -8.31 -10.88 -7.46
C VAL A 215 -8.85 -10.49 -6.09
N MET A 216 -10.15 -10.68 -5.83
CA MET A 216 -10.72 -10.47 -4.51
C MET A 216 -10.04 -11.36 -3.46
N GLY A 217 -9.82 -12.64 -3.74
CA GLY A 217 -9.13 -13.56 -2.83
C GLY A 217 -7.70 -13.13 -2.53
N GLN A 218 -6.95 -12.71 -3.55
CA GLN A 218 -5.60 -12.18 -3.38
C GLN A 218 -5.60 -10.84 -2.63
N ALA A 219 -6.53 -9.95 -2.93
CA ALA A 219 -6.71 -8.68 -2.24
C ALA A 219 -7.09 -8.90 -0.77
N VAL A 220 -7.93 -9.88 -0.46
CA VAL A 220 -8.25 -10.31 0.91
C VAL A 220 -7.02 -10.85 1.63
N ILE A 221 -6.15 -11.60 0.94
CA ILE A 221 -4.89 -12.08 1.53
C ILE A 221 -3.88 -10.93 1.71
N ALA A 222 -3.76 -10.03 0.73
CA ALA A 222 -2.81 -8.92 0.71
C ALA A 222 -3.23 -7.74 1.61
N SER A 223 -4.54 -7.54 1.76
CA SER A 223 -5.13 -6.67 2.78
C SER A 223 -5.24 -7.38 4.14
N GLU A 224 -4.89 -8.67 4.19
CA GLU A 224 -5.14 -9.60 5.29
C GLU A 224 -6.62 -9.68 5.79
N MET A 225 -7.62 -9.05 5.10
CA MET A 225 -9.10 -9.00 5.37
C MET A 225 -9.81 -10.35 5.51
N LYS A 226 -9.50 -11.17 6.52
CA LYS A 226 -9.97 -12.56 6.58
C LYS A 226 -11.31 -12.82 7.28
N GLU A 227 -11.96 -11.85 7.92
CA GLU A 227 -13.30 -12.07 8.52
C GLU A 227 -14.30 -10.93 8.29
N ALA A 228 -14.66 -10.69 7.03
CA ALA A 228 -15.93 -10.03 6.69
C ALA A 228 -16.79 -10.82 5.69
N ILE A 229 -16.40 -12.06 5.37
CA ILE A 229 -17.12 -12.91 4.41
C ILE A 229 -17.53 -14.23 5.09
N LEU A 230 -18.27 -14.13 6.20
CA LEU A 230 -19.07 -15.25 6.72
C LEU A 230 -20.49 -14.74 7.03
N TYR A 231 -21.36 -14.97 6.04
CA TYR A 231 -22.83 -15.07 6.04
C TYR A 231 -23.70 -13.85 6.41
N PRO A 232 -24.54 -13.34 5.48
CA PRO A 232 -25.88 -12.90 5.86
C PRO A 232 -26.76 -14.14 6.09
N GLY A 233 -27.49 -14.15 7.20
CA GLY A 233 -28.54 -15.12 7.48
C GLY A 233 -29.75 -14.97 6.58
#